data_AF-A0A2B4RVG4-F1
#
_entry.id   AF-A0A2B4RVG4-F1
#
_cell.length_a   1.000
_cell.length_b   1.000
_cell.length_c   1.000
_cell.angle_alpha   90.00
_cell.angle_beta   90.00
_cell.angle_gamma   90.00
#
_symmetry.space_group_name_H-M   'P 1'
#
loop_
_entity.id
_entity.type
_entity.pdbx_description
1 polymer ?
#
loop_
_entity_poly.entity_id
_entity_poly.type
_entity_poly.pdbx_seq_one_letter_code
_entity_poly.pdbx_strand_id
1 'polypeptide(L)'
;MVKLNAYPDDQQLYSLDRDHFALYDRMNSELWIAVNGFRDVFMASATLLNCSTKETTNYARLCHLFVHVGSCVLREIFDRIYPPENLHIILAHPRNHAKLQTLRKKRVLSTSQWHKLYPPIKSSVSSGNFDTFVLLLLLRNIFGVTLPTSGHDVFPPSTDTTPAADITRIKILRDRVYSHVTSGSVDDPTFSSYWNQIKDTFLDIAGPPYQDAINNVKLEDMDANLEEDYGELLREWLNWMKTVLQANYMKMKLLKRPGRKGTWRILLTFKSKIQEWKVCV
;
A
#
# COMPACT_ATOMS: atom_id res chain seq x y z
N MET A 1 -46.22 11.26 -45.56
CA MET A 1 -46.14 12.18 -44.41
C MET A 1 -45.20 11.58 -43.38
N VAL A 2 -44.02 12.16 -43.19
CA VAL A 2 -43.06 11.79 -42.13
C VAL A 2 -42.95 13.00 -41.21
N LYS A 3 -43.18 12.80 -39.90
CA LYS A 3 -42.80 13.75 -38.84
C LYS A 3 -41.77 13.07 -37.95
N LEU A 4 -40.61 13.70 -37.83
CA LEU A 4 -39.55 13.40 -36.87
C LEU A 4 -39.96 13.96 -35.49
N ASN A 5 -39.89 13.13 -34.45
CA ASN A 5 -40.08 13.57 -33.06
C ASN A 5 -38.74 13.97 -32.44
N ALA A 6 -38.77 15.09 -31.71
CA ALA A 6 -37.66 15.68 -30.96
C ALA A 6 -37.41 14.97 -29.61
N TYR A 7 -36.16 15.04 -29.16
CA TYR A 7 -35.59 14.47 -27.93
C TYR A 7 -35.64 15.51 -26.78
N PRO A 8 -35.89 15.16 -25.49
CA PRO A 8 -35.83 16.12 -24.40
C PRO A 8 -34.48 16.16 -23.65
N ASP A 9 -33.98 17.40 -23.54
CA ASP A 9 -33.18 18.10 -22.51
C ASP A 9 -32.03 17.45 -21.72
N ASP A 10 -30.82 17.98 -21.97
CA ASP A 10 -29.50 17.61 -21.40
C ASP A 10 -29.14 18.33 -20.08
N GLN A 11 -30.03 19.16 -19.51
CA GLN A 11 -29.65 20.05 -18.39
C GLN A 11 -29.36 19.35 -17.05
N GLN A 12 -29.87 18.13 -16.80
CA GLN A 12 -29.52 17.37 -15.58
C GLN A 12 -28.14 16.70 -15.65
N LEU A 13 -27.60 16.48 -16.86
CA LEU A 13 -26.29 15.84 -17.03
C LEU A 13 -25.13 16.81 -16.71
N TYR A 14 -25.35 18.11 -16.95
CA TYR A 14 -24.35 19.16 -16.74
C TYR A 14 -24.16 19.57 -15.27
N SER A 15 -25.13 19.32 -14.38
CA SER A 15 -24.97 19.61 -12.95
C SER A 15 -24.12 18.56 -12.24
N LEU A 16 -24.32 17.28 -12.55
CA LEU A 16 -23.49 16.19 -12.00
C LEU A 16 -22.03 16.31 -12.45
N ASP A 17 -21.77 16.75 -13.68
CA ASP A 17 -20.41 16.88 -14.21
C ASP A 17 -19.64 18.01 -13.52
N ARG A 18 -20.32 19.10 -13.10
CA ARG A 18 -19.68 20.23 -12.42
C ARG A 18 -19.21 19.88 -11.01
N ASP A 19 -20.04 19.15 -10.25
CA ASP A 19 -19.69 18.68 -8.90
C ASP A 19 -18.61 17.57 -8.95
N HIS A 20 -18.63 16.73 -9.99
CA HIS A 20 -17.61 15.70 -10.21
C HIS A 20 -16.27 16.28 -10.66
N PHE A 21 -16.29 17.35 -11.46
CA PHE A 21 -15.10 18.12 -11.83
C PHE A 21 -14.54 18.86 -10.62
N ALA A 22 -15.39 19.43 -9.76
CA ALA A 22 -14.95 20.06 -8.52
C ALA A 22 -14.34 19.06 -7.52
N LEU A 23 -14.86 17.82 -7.44
CA LEU A 23 -14.25 16.73 -6.66
C LEU A 23 -12.93 16.24 -7.28
N TYR A 24 -12.85 16.18 -8.60
CA TYR A 24 -11.63 15.82 -9.34
C TYR A 24 -10.53 16.89 -9.19
N ASP A 25 -10.89 18.17 -9.30
CA ASP A 25 -9.98 19.29 -9.09
C ASP A 25 -9.64 19.46 -7.61
N ARG A 26 -10.54 19.18 -6.66
CA ARG A 26 -10.21 19.14 -5.22
C ARG A 26 -9.27 17.97 -4.90
N MET A 27 -9.51 16.76 -5.42
CA MET A 27 -8.60 15.63 -5.23
C MET A 27 -7.25 15.85 -5.92
N ASN A 28 -7.22 16.42 -7.12
CA ASN A 28 -5.98 16.76 -7.80
C ASN A 28 -5.29 17.97 -7.15
N SER A 29 -6.01 18.94 -6.61
CA SER A 29 -5.48 20.06 -5.83
C SER A 29 -4.89 19.57 -4.51
N GLU A 30 -5.57 18.68 -3.79
CA GLU A 30 -5.05 18.07 -2.57
C GLU A 30 -3.87 17.14 -2.86
N LEU A 31 -3.89 16.38 -3.95
CA LEU A 31 -2.73 15.62 -4.42
C LEU A 31 -1.62 16.54 -4.90
N TRP A 32 -1.92 17.68 -5.52
CA TRP A 32 -0.93 18.65 -5.99
C TRP A 32 -0.33 19.46 -4.83
N ILE A 33 -1.10 19.79 -3.79
CA ILE A 33 -0.62 20.36 -2.52
C ILE A 33 0.19 19.30 -1.75
N ALA A 34 -0.27 18.06 -1.71
CA ALA A 34 0.46 16.94 -1.10
C ALA A 34 1.69 16.48 -1.92
N VAL A 35 1.87 16.95 -3.16
CA VAL A 35 3.04 16.63 -4.00
C VAL A 35 3.96 17.84 -4.15
N ASN A 36 3.45 19.07 -4.18
CA ASN A 36 4.24 20.30 -4.35
C ASN A 36 4.45 21.08 -3.05
N GLY A 37 3.59 20.92 -2.04
CA GLY A 37 3.91 21.34 -0.67
C GLY A 37 5.11 20.60 -0.09
N PHE A 38 5.48 19.45 -0.68
CA PHE A 38 6.72 18.73 -0.38
C PHE A 38 7.98 19.38 -0.98
N ARG A 39 7.86 20.23 -2.00
CA ARG A 39 9.02 20.85 -2.65
C ARG A 39 9.59 22.02 -1.85
N ASP A 40 8.72 22.77 -1.15
CA ASP A 40 9.15 23.87 -0.27
C ASP A 40 9.69 23.37 1.07
N VAL A 41 9.22 22.20 1.55
CA VAL A 41 9.77 21.51 2.73
C VAL A 41 11.19 20.97 2.45
N PHE A 42 11.46 20.53 1.22
CA PHE A 42 12.75 19.97 0.81
C PHE A 42 13.93 20.97 0.91
N MET A 43 13.64 22.28 0.88
CA MET A 43 14.67 23.32 1.01
C MET A 43 14.79 23.89 2.44
N ALA A 44 13.74 23.77 3.27
CA ALA A 44 13.78 24.18 4.68
C ALA A 44 14.37 23.09 5.60
N SER A 45 14.32 21.82 5.20
CA SER A 45 14.79 20.67 5.99
C SER A 45 16.31 20.51 6.03
N ALA A 46 17.07 21.23 5.20
CA ALA A 46 18.53 21.10 5.13
C ALA A 46 19.27 21.85 6.26
N THR A 47 18.57 22.51 7.20
CA THR A 47 19.19 23.32 8.26
C THR A 47 18.64 23.17 9.67
N LEU A 48 17.72 22.23 9.94
CA LEU A 48 17.44 21.82 11.31
C LEU A 48 18.27 20.57 11.61
N LEU A 49 19.27 20.72 12.47
CA LEU A 49 19.85 19.59 13.18
C LEU A 49 18.70 18.75 13.74
N ASN A 50 18.42 17.58 13.15
CA ASN A 50 17.45 16.60 13.65
C ASN A 50 17.99 16.06 14.98
N CYS A 51 17.78 16.83 16.04
CA CYS A 51 18.04 16.35 17.38
C CYS A 51 16.99 15.28 17.67
N SER A 52 17.43 14.02 17.80
CA SER A 52 16.56 12.94 18.26
C SER A 52 15.92 13.38 19.59
N THR A 53 14.60 13.37 19.60
CA THR A 53 13.78 13.65 20.78
C THR A 53 13.06 12.37 21.16
N LYS A 54 12.58 12.30 22.40
CA LYS A 54 11.80 11.14 22.85
C LYS A 54 10.60 10.88 21.93
N GLU A 55 9.93 11.95 21.48
CA GLU A 55 8.76 11.85 20.61
C GLU A 55 9.11 11.37 19.19
N THR A 56 10.27 11.76 18.63
CA THR A 56 10.72 11.25 17.32
C THR A 56 11.12 9.77 17.42
N THR A 57 11.82 9.40 18.50
CA THR A 57 12.11 8.00 18.81
C THR A 57 10.83 7.17 18.97
N ASN A 58 9.81 7.69 19.64
CA ASN A 58 8.51 7.00 19.81
C ASN A 58 7.85 6.71 18.46
N TYR A 59 7.83 7.70 17.55
CA TYR A 59 7.32 7.50 16.20
C TYR A 59 8.12 6.45 15.43
N ALA A 60 9.45 6.56 15.44
CA ALA A 60 10.34 5.60 14.80
C ALA A 60 10.14 4.17 15.30
N ARG A 61 9.96 3.98 16.62
CA ARG A 61 9.65 2.66 17.21
C ARG A 61 8.34 2.07 16.69
N LEU A 62 7.31 2.89 16.49
CA LEU A 62 6.06 2.43 15.90
C LEU A 62 6.24 2.03 14.42
N CYS A 63 7.00 2.82 13.66
CA CYS A 63 7.38 2.48 12.28
C CYS A 63 8.16 1.16 12.23
N HIS A 64 9.16 1.03 13.10
CA HIS A 64 9.99 -0.16 13.25
C HIS A 64 9.17 -1.41 13.55
N LEU A 65 8.25 -1.31 14.51
CA LEU A 65 7.33 -2.39 14.89
C LEU A 65 6.50 -2.88 13.69
N PHE A 66 5.99 -1.96 12.86
CA PHE A 66 5.23 -2.34 11.67
C PHE A 66 6.09 -2.94 10.56
N VAL A 67 7.23 -2.32 10.26
CA VAL A 67 8.11 -2.74 9.16
C VAL A 67 8.65 -4.15 9.43
N HIS A 68 9.07 -4.44 10.65
CA HIS A 68 9.65 -5.75 10.99
C HIS A 68 8.59 -6.76 11.42
N VAL A 69 7.94 -6.52 12.56
CA VAL A 69 6.99 -7.48 13.13
C VAL A 69 5.73 -7.55 12.28
N GLY A 70 5.20 -6.40 11.85
CA GLY A 70 4.00 -6.37 10.99
C GLY A 70 4.17 -7.10 9.66
N SER A 71 5.37 -7.05 9.05
CA SER A 71 5.68 -7.84 7.84
C SER A 71 5.69 -9.34 8.11
N CYS A 72 6.15 -9.77 9.29
CA CYS A 72 6.10 -11.18 9.69
C CYS A 72 4.69 -11.64 10.00
N VAL A 73 3.91 -10.86 10.76
CA VAL A 73 2.49 -11.15 11.06
C VAL A 73 1.67 -11.27 9.78
N LEU A 74 1.92 -10.42 8.78
CA LEU A 74 1.25 -10.55 7.49
C LEU A 74 1.63 -11.84 6.76
N ARG A 75 2.88 -12.30 6.90
CA ARG A 75 3.31 -13.59 6.34
C ARG A 75 2.61 -14.76 7.02
N GLU A 76 2.36 -14.70 8.33
CA GLU A 76 1.52 -15.69 9.02
C GLU A 76 0.10 -15.75 8.44
N ILE A 77 -0.51 -14.58 8.21
CA ILE A 77 -1.81 -14.50 7.54
C ILE A 77 -1.72 -15.14 6.13
N PHE A 78 -0.66 -14.87 5.39
CA PHE A 78 -0.44 -15.47 4.07
C PHE A 78 -0.31 -16.99 4.15
N ASP A 79 0.52 -17.51 5.04
CA ASP A 79 0.83 -18.94 5.16
C ASP A 79 -0.38 -19.74 5.69
N ARG A 80 -1.25 -19.11 6.51
CA ARG A 80 -2.55 -19.68 6.89
C ARG A 80 -3.46 -19.95 5.69
N ILE A 81 -3.35 -19.17 4.60
CA ILE A 81 -4.15 -19.36 3.39
C ILE A 81 -3.37 -20.19 2.35
N TYR A 82 -2.06 -19.97 2.22
CA TYR A 82 -1.12 -20.74 1.38
C TYR A 82 -0.19 -21.58 2.26
N PRO A 83 -0.50 -22.87 2.51
CA PRO A 83 0.47 -23.75 3.12
C PRO A 83 1.80 -23.70 2.33
N PRO A 84 2.93 -23.36 2.99
CA PRO A 84 4.19 -23.05 2.31
C PRO A 84 4.71 -24.22 1.45
N GLU A 85 4.37 -25.46 1.81
CA GLU A 85 4.74 -26.68 1.08
C GLU A 85 4.15 -26.70 -0.34
N ASN A 86 2.96 -26.15 -0.52
CA ASN A 86 2.21 -26.18 -1.77
C ASN A 86 2.38 -24.90 -2.61
N LEU A 87 3.16 -23.93 -2.13
CA LEU A 87 3.31 -22.63 -2.76
C LEU A 87 3.79 -22.76 -4.22
N HIS A 88 4.77 -23.63 -4.48
CA HIS A 88 5.30 -23.87 -5.82
C HIS A 88 4.25 -24.43 -6.81
N ILE A 89 3.36 -25.30 -6.33
CA ILE A 89 2.28 -25.90 -7.15
C ILE A 89 1.29 -24.81 -7.54
N ILE A 90 0.90 -23.97 -6.59
CA ILE A 90 -0.12 -22.95 -6.82
C ILE A 90 0.41 -21.82 -7.70
N LEU A 91 1.68 -21.43 -7.55
CA LEU A 91 2.35 -20.49 -8.44
C LEU A 91 2.54 -21.06 -9.85
N ALA A 92 2.73 -22.37 -9.99
CA ALA A 92 2.86 -23.05 -11.28
C ALA A 92 1.52 -23.24 -12.01
N HIS A 93 0.37 -23.14 -11.31
CA HIS A 93 -0.94 -23.29 -11.92
C HIS A 93 -1.12 -22.30 -13.09
N PRO A 94 -1.50 -22.74 -14.31
CA PRO A 94 -1.47 -21.90 -15.53
C PRO A 94 -2.21 -20.57 -15.41
N ARG A 95 -3.38 -20.57 -14.75
CA ARG A 95 -4.17 -19.35 -14.51
C ARG A 95 -3.43 -18.34 -13.63
N ASN A 96 -2.72 -18.81 -12.61
CA ASN A 96 -2.00 -17.97 -11.65
C ASN A 96 -0.72 -17.42 -12.29
N HIS A 97 0.01 -18.30 -12.99
CA HIS A 97 1.18 -17.90 -13.76
C HIS A 97 0.84 -16.83 -14.81
N ALA A 98 -0.24 -16.99 -15.57
CA ALA A 98 -0.67 -16.01 -16.57
C ALA A 98 -1.03 -14.64 -15.94
N LYS A 99 -1.70 -14.64 -14.77
CA LYS A 99 -1.98 -13.42 -14.00
C LYS A 99 -0.69 -12.73 -13.57
N LEU A 100 0.24 -13.47 -12.95
CA LEU A 100 1.51 -12.93 -12.46
C LEU A 100 2.40 -12.44 -13.61
N GLN A 101 2.43 -13.16 -14.73
CA GLN A 101 3.16 -12.75 -15.93
C GLN A 101 2.59 -11.43 -16.50
N THR A 102 1.27 -11.25 -16.44
CA THR A 102 0.65 -9.97 -16.81
C THR A 102 1.08 -8.84 -15.88
N LEU A 103 1.16 -9.08 -14.56
CA LEU A 103 1.64 -8.10 -13.59
C LEU A 103 3.12 -7.74 -13.81
N ARG A 104 3.96 -8.70 -14.16
CA ARG A 104 5.36 -8.46 -14.58
C ARG A 104 5.42 -7.62 -15.86
N LYS A 105 4.66 -7.96 -16.90
CA LYS A 105 4.61 -7.17 -18.16
C LYS A 105 4.19 -5.72 -17.92
N LYS A 106 3.33 -5.49 -16.92
CA LYS A 106 2.88 -4.16 -16.49
C LYS A 106 3.84 -3.45 -15.53
N ARG A 107 5.00 -4.05 -15.24
CA ARG A 107 6.00 -3.53 -14.28
C ARG A 107 5.45 -3.33 -12.86
N VAL A 108 4.42 -4.08 -12.49
CA VAL A 108 3.93 -4.15 -11.11
C VAL A 108 4.86 -5.04 -10.29
N LEU A 109 5.31 -6.16 -10.86
CA LEU A 109 6.35 -7.01 -10.27
C LEU A 109 7.70 -6.66 -10.89
N SER A 110 8.70 -6.41 -10.04
CA SER A 110 10.08 -6.23 -10.48
C SER A 110 10.70 -7.54 -10.96
N THR A 111 11.83 -7.45 -11.68
CA THR A 111 12.59 -8.64 -12.09
C THR A 111 13.09 -9.44 -10.88
N SER A 112 13.53 -8.76 -9.81
CA SER A 112 13.97 -9.41 -8.57
C SER A 112 12.82 -10.17 -7.89
N GLN A 113 11.66 -9.52 -7.73
CA GLN A 113 10.46 -10.15 -7.17
C GLN A 113 9.98 -11.33 -8.02
N TRP A 114 10.10 -11.25 -9.34
CA TRP A 114 9.78 -12.36 -10.22
C TRP A 114 10.67 -13.59 -9.98
N HIS A 115 11.98 -13.40 -9.80
CA HIS A 115 12.89 -14.52 -9.53
C HIS A 115 12.67 -15.14 -8.15
N LYS A 116 12.17 -14.38 -7.17
CA LYS A 116 11.70 -14.93 -5.89
C LYS A 116 10.47 -15.82 -6.06
N LEU A 117 9.53 -15.42 -6.94
CA LEU A 117 8.31 -16.19 -7.24
C LEU A 117 8.57 -17.42 -8.12
N TYR A 118 9.51 -17.31 -9.06
CA TYR A 118 9.86 -18.36 -10.01
C TYR A 118 11.38 -18.59 -10.01
N PRO A 119 11.92 -19.17 -8.93
CA PRO A 119 13.33 -19.53 -8.85
C PRO A 119 13.66 -20.65 -9.85
N PRO A 120 14.96 -20.86 -10.19
CA PRO A 120 15.38 -21.96 -11.04
C PRO A 120 14.92 -23.33 -10.53
N ILE A 121 15.00 -23.54 -9.21
CA ILE A 121 14.49 -24.73 -8.53
C ILE A 121 13.09 -24.39 -8.00
N LYS A 122 12.05 -24.84 -8.70
CA LYS A 122 10.65 -24.45 -8.38
C LYS A 122 10.24 -24.76 -6.93
N SER A 123 10.69 -25.88 -6.39
CA SER A 123 10.40 -26.29 -5.01
C SER A 123 11.12 -25.47 -3.94
N SER A 124 12.10 -24.64 -4.30
CA SER A 124 12.81 -23.77 -3.34
C SER A 124 12.10 -22.44 -3.09
N VAL A 125 10.95 -22.21 -3.71
CA VAL A 125 10.15 -21.01 -3.43
C VAL A 125 9.63 -21.06 -1.99
N SER A 126 9.74 -19.94 -1.29
CA SER A 126 9.29 -19.82 0.10
C SER A 126 8.72 -18.44 0.32
N SER A 127 7.60 -18.37 1.05
CA SER A 127 6.97 -17.12 1.49
C SER A 127 7.89 -16.28 2.37
N GLY A 128 8.85 -16.91 3.06
CA GLY A 128 9.90 -16.24 3.82
C GLY A 128 10.77 -15.30 2.99
N ASN A 129 10.92 -15.58 1.69
CA ASN A 129 11.71 -14.74 0.79
C ASN A 129 10.92 -13.55 0.22
N PHE A 130 9.61 -13.50 0.44
CA PHE A 130 8.73 -12.47 -0.10
C PHE A 130 8.73 -11.23 0.80
N ASP A 131 8.85 -10.08 0.14
CA ASP A 131 8.54 -8.80 0.76
C ASP A 131 7.02 -8.66 0.92
N THR A 132 6.60 -7.71 1.77
CA THR A 132 5.18 -7.50 2.04
C THR A 132 4.38 -7.15 0.78
N PHE A 133 4.98 -6.44 -0.17
CA PHE A 133 4.29 -6.13 -1.43
C PHE A 133 3.90 -7.40 -2.19
N VAL A 134 4.83 -8.35 -2.34
CA VAL A 134 4.57 -9.64 -2.99
C VAL A 134 3.49 -10.42 -2.25
N LEU A 135 3.54 -10.47 -0.91
CA LEU A 135 2.52 -11.13 -0.10
C LEU A 135 1.12 -10.56 -0.37
N LEU A 136 0.96 -9.23 -0.31
CA LEU A 136 -0.32 -8.56 -0.56
C LEU A 136 -0.82 -8.68 -2.00
N LEU A 137 0.11 -8.66 -2.95
CA LEU A 137 -0.19 -8.83 -4.37
C LEU A 137 -0.75 -10.23 -4.64
N LEU A 138 -0.17 -11.27 -4.05
CA LEU A 138 -0.65 -12.65 -4.12
C LEU A 138 -1.99 -12.81 -3.38
N LEU A 139 -2.04 -12.27 -2.15
CA LEU A 139 -3.22 -11.81 -1.39
C LEU A 139 -4.46 -11.66 -2.26
N ARG A 140 -4.36 -10.63 -3.06
CA ARG A 140 -5.48 -10.12 -3.80
C ARG A 140 -5.68 -10.80 -5.15
N ASN A 141 -4.59 -10.99 -5.90
CA ASN A 141 -4.73 -11.36 -7.32
C ASN A 141 -4.94 -12.85 -7.51
N ILE A 142 -4.46 -13.66 -6.57
CA ILE A 142 -4.56 -15.11 -6.67
C ILE A 142 -5.69 -15.63 -5.79
N PHE A 143 -5.77 -15.23 -4.51
CA PHE A 143 -6.86 -15.67 -3.63
C PHE A 143 -8.13 -14.85 -3.68
N GLY A 144 -8.09 -13.66 -4.28
CA GLY A 144 -9.26 -12.79 -4.29
C GLY A 144 -9.62 -12.23 -2.91
N VAL A 145 -8.66 -12.20 -1.96
CA VAL A 145 -8.88 -11.51 -0.68
C VAL A 145 -9.18 -10.04 -0.99
N THR A 146 -10.35 -9.60 -0.53
CA THR A 146 -10.75 -8.20 -0.68
C THR A 146 -9.90 -7.38 0.28
N LEU A 147 -8.84 -6.79 -0.24
CA LEU A 147 -8.03 -5.87 0.55
C LEU A 147 -8.85 -4.61 0.82
N PRO A 148 -8.90 -4.14 2.08
CA PRO A 148 -9.63 -2.93 2.44
C PRO A 148 -9.16 -1.74 1.61
N THR A 149 -10.11 -1.04 0.99
CA THR A 149 -9.86 0.23 0.30
C THR A 149 -9.69 1.37 1.30
N SER A 150 -9.07 2.46 0.87
CA SER A 150 -8.96 3.68 1.68
C SER A 150 -10.35 4.16 2.14
N GLY A 151 -10.49 4.61 3.39
CA GLY A 151 -11.71 5.29 3.88
C GLY A 151 -12.58 4.53 4.88
N HIS A 152 -12.20 3.33 5.32
CA HIS A 152 -12.88 2.64 6.43
C HIS A 152 -11.97 2.61 7.65
N ASP A 153 -12.27 3.46 8.64
CA ASP A 153 -11.61 3.48 9.96
C ASP A 153 -12.34 2.62 11.00
N VAL A 154 -13.26 1.76 10.54
CA VAL A 154 -14.04 0.88 11.40
C VAL A 154 -13.28 -0.43 11.60
N PHE A 155 -12.88 -0.69 12.83
CA PHE A 155 -12.28 -1.98 13.19
C PHE A 155 -13.28 -3.11 13.00
N PRO A 156 -12.88 -4.22 12.36
CA PRO A 156 -13.69 -5.43 12.34
C PRO A 156 -13.93 -5.94 13.78
N PRO A 157 -15.09 -6.57 14.07
CA PRO A 157 -15.38 -7.15 15.38
C PRO A 157 -14.26 -8.09 15.84
N SER A 158 -13.88 -8.08 17.12
CA SER A 158 -12.78 -8.93 17.62
C SER A 158 -13.01 -10.43 17.40
N THR A 159 -14.27 -10.87 17.27
CA THR A 159 -14.65 -12.26 16.96
C THR A 159 -14.39 -12.66 15.51
N ASP A 160 -14.20 -11.70 14.59
CA ASP A 160 -13.92 -11.97 13.18
C ASP A 160 -12.43 -12.21 12.95
N THR A 161 -12.00 -13.48 12.98
CA THR A 161 -10.61 -13.90 12.80
C THR A 161 -10.28 -14.27 11.34
N THR A 162 -11.06 -13.75 10.39
CA THR A 162 -10.81 -13.99 8.97
C THR A 162 -9.55 -13.24 8.50
N PRO A 163 -8.80 -13.77 7.51
CA PRO A 163 -7.64 -13.07 6.96
C PRO A 163 -7.92 -11.65 6.46
N ALA A 164 -9.11 -11.41 5.92
CA ALA A 164 -9.51 -10.08 5.45
C ALA A 164 -9.70 -9.11 6.62
N ALA A 165 -10.30 -9.56 7.73
CA ALA A 165 -10.43 -8.77 8.95
C ALA A 165 -9.06 -8.47 9.57
N ASP A 166 -8.19 -9.47 9.68
CA ASP A 166 -6.83 -9.32 10.22
C ASP A 166 -6.00 -8.30 9.43
N ILE A 167 -6.00 -8.40 8.10
CA ILE A 167 -5.34 -7.42 7.21
C ILE A 167 -5.95 -6.02 7.38
N THR A 168 -7.25 -5.93 7.64
CA THR A 168 -7.94 -4.65 7.88
C THR A 168 -7.51 -4.02 9.20
N ARG A 169 -7.37 -4.80 10.28
CA ARG A 169 -6.84 -4.29 11.56
C ARG A 169 -5.42 -3.75 11.40
N ILE A 170 -4.54 -4.52 10.76
CA ILE A 170 -3.16 -4.10 10.47
C ILE A 170 -3.14 -2.80 9.67
N LYS A 171 -3.98 -2.71 8.62
CA LYS A 171 -4.09 -1.50 7.81
C LYS A 171 -4.51 -0.29 8.64
N ILE A 172 -5.58 -0.38 9.43
CA ILE A 172 -6.11 0.76 10.20
C ILE A 172 -5.07 1.25 11.20
N LEU A 173 -4.43 0.35 11.95
CA LEU A 173 -3.42 0.73 12.93
C LEU A 173 -2.20 1.38 12.27
N ARG A 174 -1.75 0.85 11.13
CA ARG A 174 -0.67 1.48 10.37
C ARG A 174 -1.06 2.87 9.87
N ASP A 175 -2.27 3.03 9.35
CA ASP A 175 -2.73 4.32 8.84
C ASP A 175 -2.81 5.37 9.96
N ARG A 176 -3.13 4.95 11.19
CA ARG A 176 -3.03 5.79 12.41
C ARG A 176 -1.60 6.18 12.75
N VAL A 177 -0.63 5.27 12.64
CA VAL A 177 0.78 5.64 12.83
C VAL A 177 1.20 6.63 11.74
N TYR A 178 0.83 6.35 10.49
CA TYR A 178 1.18 7.20 9.36
C TYR A 178 0.57 8.61 9.39
N SER A 179 -0.50 8.86 10.14
CA SER A 179 -1.00 10.24 10.28
C SER A 179 0.01 11.18 10.96
N HIS A 180 1.04 10.64 11.62
CA HIS A 180 2.13 11.39 12.24
C HIS A 180 3.35 11.58 11.33
N VAL A 181 3.27 11.16 10.07
CA VAL A 181 4.42 11.17 9.15
C VAL A 181 4.94 12.58 8.82
N THR A 182 4.12 13.61 8.99
CA THR A 182 4.52 15.01 8.77
C THR A 182 5.27 15.58 9.96
N SER A 183 4.89 15.24 11.19
CA SER A 183 5.62 15.66 12.39
C SER A 183 6.82 14.76 12.68
N GLY A 184 6.78 13.50 12.23
CA GLY A 184 7.79 12.49 12.55
C GLY A 184 7.87 12.21 14.05
N SER A 185 6.85 12.55 14.82
CA SER A 185 6.88 12.55 16.29
C SER A 185 5.53 12.18 16.90
N VAL A 186 5.58 11.47 18.04
CA VAL A 186 4.42 10.97 18.79
C VAL A 186 4.66 11.12 20.30
N ASP A 187 3.71 11.75 21.01
CA ASP A 187 3.77 11.91 22.47
C ASP A 187 3.63 10.58 23.22
N ASP A 188 4.10 10.53 24.47
CA ASP A 188 4.14 9.30 25.28
C ASP A 188 2.77 8.62 25.49
N PRO A 189 1.68 9.35 25.83
CA PRO A 189 0.34 8.76 25.91
C PRO A 189 -0.11 8.11 24.59
N THR A 190 0.04 8.83 23.47
CA THR A 190 -0.35 8.32 22.14
C THR A 190 0.49 7.12 21.74
N PHE A 191 1.81 7.18 21.97
CA PHE A 191 2.74 6.07 21.74
C PHE A 191 2.32 4.83 22.52
N SER A 192 2.06 4.97 23.83
CA SER A 192 1.68 3.85 24.69
C SER A 192 0.38 3.21 24.24
N SER A 193 -0.60 4.03 23.83
CA SER A 193 -1.88 3.56 23.29
C SER A 193 -1.71 2.79 21.98
N TYR A 194 -0.98 3.33 21.02
CA TYR A 194 -0.74 2.69 19.73
C TYR A 194 0.09 1.42 19.88
N TRP A 195 1.17 1.47 20.66
CA TRP A 195 2.03 0.32 20.91
C TRP A 195 1.24 -0.87 21.44
N ASN A 196 0.40 -0.67 22.47
CA ASN A 196 -0.39 -1.75 23.05
C ASN A 196 -1.44 -2.28 22.07
N GLN A 197 -2.17 -1.41 21.36
CA GLN A 197 -3.13 -1.85 20.34
C GLN A 197 -2.47 -2.69 19.23
N ILE A 198 -1.29 -2.28 18.77
CA ILE A 198 -0.53 -3.00 17.74
C ILE A 198 -0.03 -4.33 18.29
N LYS A 199 0.57 -4.31 19.49
CA LYS A 199 1.04 -5.51 20.17
C LYS A 199 -0.08 -6.54 20.32
N ASP A 200 -1.21 -6.15 20.90
CA ASP A 200 -2.33 -7.06 21.15
C ASP A 200 -2.87 -7.63 19.84
N THR A 201 -3.03 -6.78 18.82
CA THR A 201 -3.45 -7.21 17.48
C THR A 201 -2.46 -8.21 16.86
N PHE A 202 -1.16 -7.97 16.99
CA PHE A 202 -0.14 -8.87 16.43
C PHE A 202 -0.10 -10.22 17.16
N LEU A 203 -0.25 -10.22 18.48
CA LEU A 203 -0.32 -11.43 19.29
C LEU A 203 -1.61 -12.23 19.04
N ASP A 204 -2.74 -11.56 18.82
CA ASP A 204 -4.00 -12.22 18.48
C ASP A 204 -3.93 -12.93 17.11
N ILE A 205 -3.23 -12.33 16.14
CA ILE A 205 -3.11 -12.88 14.78
C ILE A 205 -2.07 -14.00 14.70
N ALA A 206 -0.88 -13.76 15.27
CA ALA A 206 0.31 -14.57 15.05
C ALA A 206 0.73 -15.40 16.28
N GLY A 207 0.12 -15.14 17.43
CA GLY A 207 0.31 -15.89 18.66
C GLY A 207 1.45 -15.42 19.56
N PRO A 208 1.60 -16.07 20.74
CA PRO A 208 2.59 -15.70 21.76
C PRO A 208 4.06 -15.66 21.32
N PRO A 209 4.57 -16.47 20.36
CA PRO A 209 5.98 -16.44 19.96
C PRO A 209 6.46 -15.08 19.43
N TYR A 210 5.55 -14.22 18.98
CA TYR A 210 5.87 -12.88 18.51
C TYR A 210 6.12 -11.87 19.65
N GLN A 211 5.84 -12.23 20.90
CA GLN A 211 6.06 -11.38 22.07
C GLN A 211 7.52 -10.94 22.21
N ASP A 212 8.46 -11.85 21.97
CA ASP A 212 9.89 -11.56 22.09
C ASP A 212 10.36 -10.62 20.98
N ALA A 213 9.90 -10.84 19.74
CA ALA A 213 10.20 -9.93 18.63
C ALA A 213 9.69 -8.51 18.90
N ILE A 214 8.47 -8.38 19.44
CA ILE A 214 7.89 -7.08 19.82
C ILE A 214 8.70 -6.42 20.95
N ASN A 215 9.10 -7.20 21.96
CA ASN A 215 9.91 -6.69 23.07
C ASN A 215 11.29 -6.21 22.59
N ASN A 216 11.92 -6.96 21.69
CA ASN A 216 13.22 -6.59 21.12
C ASN A 216 13.15 -5.26 20.37
N VAL A 217 12.10 -5.04 19.57
CA VAL A 217 11.86 -3.75 18.87
C VAL A 217 11.73 -2.59 19.87
N LYS A 218 11.17 -2.84 21.06
CA LYS A 218 11.05 -1.81 22.11
C LYS A 218 12.38 -1.47 22.78
N LEU A 219 13.26 -2.47 22.89
CA LEU A 219 14.55 -2.39 23.57
C LEU A 219 15.68 -1.92 22.65
N GLU A 220 15.51 -2.02 21.33
CA GLU A 220 16.48 -1.56 20.36
C GLU A 220 16.80 -0.07 20.58
N ASP A 221 18.09 0.22 20.54
CA ASP A 221 18.58 1.59 20.62
C ASP A 221 18.21 2.31 19.32
N MET A 222 17.74 3.54 19.46
CA MET A 222 17.23 4.33 18.35
C MET A 222 18.10 5.57 18.22
N ASP A 223 18.92 5.57 17.18
CA ASP A 223 19.65 6.76 16.76
C ASP A 223 18.89 7.51 15.65
N ALA A 224 19.34 8.73 15.36
CA ALA A 224 18.68 9.59 14.39
C ALA A 224 18.65 9.00 12.96
N ASN A 225 19.61 8.14 12.59
CA ASN A 225 19.60 7.51 11.26
C ASN A 225 18.53 6.42 11.20
N LEU A 226 18.43 5.58 12.23
CA LEU A 226 17.39 4.57 12.34
C LEU A 226 15.99 5.20 12.41
N GLU A 227 15.85 6.35 13.06
CA GLU A 227 14.59 7.10 13.09
C GLU A 227 14.11 7.48 11.68
N GLU A 228 15.02 8.00 10.85
CA GLU A 228 14.75 8.37 9.47
C GLU A 228 14.44 7.12 8.62
N ASP A 229 15.31 6.11 8.68
CA ASP A 229 15.20 4.86 7.91
C ASP A 229 13.84 4.19 8.12
N TYR A 230 13.39 4.05 9.37
CA TYR A 230 12.11 3.39 9.64
C TYR A 230 10.90 4.22 9.22
N GLY A 231 11.00 5.55 9.32
CA GLY A 231 9.99 6.45 8.77
C GLY A 231 9.83 6.28 7.26
N GLU A 232 10.94 6.17 6.53
CA GLU A 232 10.95 5.92 5.08
C GLU A 232 10.43 4.53 4.72
N LEU A 233 10.89 3.48 5.40
CA LEU A 233 10.43 2.11 5.17
C LEU A 233 8.91 1.97 5.36
N LEU A 234 8.33 2.67 6.36
CA LEU A 234 6.87 2.69 6.54
C LEU A 234 6.16 3.41 5.38
N ARG A 235 6.72 4.53 4.87
CA ARG A 235 6.19 5.23 3.68
C ARG A 235 6.20 4.33 2.46
N GLU A 236 7.30 3.60 2.23
CA GLU A 236 7.40 2.64 1.13
C GLU A 236 6.34 1.55 1.26
N TRP A 237 6.21 0.98 2.46
CA TRP A 237 5.22 -0.06 2.78
C TRP A 237 3.79 0.35 2.43
N LEU A 238 3.43 1.61 2.72
CA LEU A 238 2.15 2.20 2.34
C LEU A 238 1.98 2.38 0.84
N ASN A 239 3.02 2.87 0.17
CA ASN A 239 2.99 3.08 -1.28
C ASN A 239 2.76 1.77 -2.03
N TRP A 240 3.33 0.67 -1.53
CA TRP A 240 3.09 -0.67 -2.04
C TRP A 240 1.60 -1.07 -1.94
N MET A 241 0.97 -0.86 -0.79
CA MET A 241 -0.48 -1.12 -0.64
C MET A 241 -1.34 -0.26 -1.57
N LYS A 242 -1.03 1.04 -1.68
CA LYS A 242 -1.71 1.94 -2.61
C LYS A 242 -1.53 1.50 -4.07
N THR A 243 -0.33 1.06 -4.45
CA THR A 243 -0.04 0.57 -5.82
C THR A 243 -0.82 -0.70 -6.15
N VAL A 244 -0.89 -1.67 -5.23
CA VAL A 244 -1.72 -2.88 -5.39
C VAL A 244 -3.20 -2.50 -5.53
N LEU A 245 -3.68 -1.46 -4.83
CA LEU A 245 -5.03 -0.87 -4.95
C LEU A 245 -5.25 -0.15 -6.29
N GLN A 246 -4.33 0.70 -6.71
CA GLN A 246 -4.44 1.55 -7.90
C GLN A 246 -4.31 0.78 -9.23
N ALA A 247 -3.50 -0.28 -9.28
CA ALA A 247 -3.32 -1.10 -10.49
C ALA A 247 -4.65 -1.68 -11.04
N ASN A 248 -5.67 -1.81 -10.18
CA ASN A 248 -7.02 -2.21 -10.56
C ASN A 248 -7.99 -1.04 -10.81
N TYR A 249 -7.85 0.11 -10.14
CA TYR A 249 -8.63 1.32 -10.48
C TYR A 249 -8.42 1.72 -11.95
N MET A 250 -7.16 1.69 -12.41
CA MET A 250 -6.83 1.92 -13.81
C MET A 250 -7.41 0.85 -14.74
N LYS A 251 -7.49 -0.41 -14.30
CA LYS A 251 -8.08 -1.51 -15.07
C LYS A 251 -9.60 -1.38 -15.21
N MET A 252 -10.32 -1.00 -14.13
CA MET A 252 -11.76 -0.74 -14.18
C MET A 252 -12.10 0.48 -15.04
N LYS A 253 -11.29 1.53 -14.98
CA LYS A 253 -11.47 2.77 -15.78
C LYS A 253 -11.19 2.56 -17.27
N LEU A 254 -10.29 1.62 -17.62
CA LEU A 254 -9.99 1.26 -19.02
C LEU A 254 -11.02 0.28 -19.61
N LEU A 255 -11.56 -0.65 -18.82
CA LEU A 255 -12.60 -1.58 -19.28
C LEU A 255 -13.99 -0.95 -19.37
N LYS A 256 -14.25 0.16 -18.67
CA LYS A 256 -15.52 0.92 -18.75
C LYS A 256 -15.57 1.98 -19.87
N ARG A 257 -14.57 2.10 -20.75
CA ARG A 257 -14.60 3.04 -21.89
C ARG A 257 -14.94 2.30 -23.20
N PRO A 258 -16.21 2.21 -23.61
CA PRO A 258 -16.54 1.84 -24.98
C PRO A 258 -16.19 3.04 -25.89
N GLY A 259 -15.26 2.81 -26.82
CA GLY A 259 -15.09 3.60 -28.03
C GLY A 259 -14.69 5.08 -27.88
N ARG A 260 -13.40 5.38 -27.73
CA ARG A 260 -12.82 6.61 -28.33
C ARG A 260 -11.39 6.34 -28.83
N LYS A 261 -11.19 6.40 -30.14
CA LYS A 261 -9.89 6.23 -30.84
C LYS A 261 -8.84 7.35 -30.54
N GLY A 262 -9.10 8.26 -29.60
CA GLY A 262 -8.26 9.44 -29.31
C GLY A 262 -7.21 9.29 -28.19
N THR A 263 -7.20 8.19 -27.43
CA THR A 263 -6.35 8.06 -26.22
C THR A 263 -4.87 7.75 -26.45
N TRP A 264 -4.42 7.60 -27.70
CA TRP A 264 -3.01 7.31 -27.99
C TRP A 264 -2.09 8.51 -27.72
N ARG A 265 -2.57 9.75 -27.87
CA ARG A 265 -1.76 10.96 -27.61
C ARG A 265 -1.39 11.12 -26.13
N ILE A 266 -2.33 10.87 -25.21
CA ILE A 266 -2.10 11.02 -23.76
C ILE A 266 -1.13 9.94 -23.24
N LEU A 267 -1.21 8.72 -23.78
CA LEU A 267 -0.26 7.64 -23.47
C LEU A 267 1.16 7.98 -23.91
N LEU A 268 1.33 8.64 -25.07
CA LEU A 268 2.63 9.11 -25.54
C LEU A 268 3.19 10.22 -24.64
N THR A 269 2.38 11.17 -24.19
CA THR A 269 2.83 12.24 -23.28
C THR A 269 3.22 11.69 -21.91
N PHE A 270 2.47 10.72 -21.38
CA PHE A 270 2.77 10.09 -20.09
C PHE A 270 4.03 9.21 -20.17
N LYS A 271 4.24 8.51 -21.29
CA LYS A 271 5.43 7.69 -21.53
C LYS A 271 6.69 8.54 -21.74
N SER A 272 6.57 9.72 -22.36
CA SER A 272 7.64 10.70 -22.54
C SER A 272 8.09 11.31 -21.20
N LYS A 273 7.14 11.75 -20.36
CA LYS A 273 7.46 12.32 -19.03
C LYS A 273 8.12 11.31 -18.07
N ILE A 274 7.80 10.02 -18.19
CA ILE A 274 8.47 8.95 -17.42
C ILE A 274 9.91 8.71 -17.91
N GLN A 275 10.22 8.96 -19.19
CA GLN A 275 11.60 8.86 -19.69
C GLN A 275 12.45 10.07 -19.33
N GLU A 276 11.89 11.27 -19.32
CA GLU A 276 12.60 12.49 -18.87
C GLU A 276 13.06 12.38 -17.40
N TRP A 277 12.26 11.72 -16.54
CA TRP A 277 12.63 11.46 -15.14
C TRP A 277 13.82 10.51 -14.94
N LYS A 278 14.23 9.76 -15.98
CA LYS A 278 15.37 8.84 -15.91
C LYS A 278 16.72 9.45 -16.27
N VAL A 279 16.75 10.69 -16.75
CA VAL A 279 17.98 11.34 -17.24
C VAL A 279 18.55 12.35 -16.21
N CYS A 280 17.86 12.57 -15.09
CA CYS A 280 18.30 13.49 -14.04
C CYS A 280 18.71 12.81 -12.73
N VAL A 281 19.16 11.55 -12.78
CA VAL A 281 19.92 10.89 -11.70
C VAL A 281 21.26 10.43 -12.27
#